data_AF-A0AAD4W5M6-F1
#
_entry.id   AF-A0AAD4W5M6-F1
#
_cell.length_a   1.000
_cell.length_b   1.000
_cell.length_c   1.000
_cell.angle_alpha   90.00
_cell.angle_beta   90.00
_cell.angle_gamma   90.00
#
_symmetry.space_group_name_H-M   'P 1'
#
loop_
_entity.id
_entity.type
_entity.pdbx_description
1 polymer ?
#
loop_
_entity_poly.entity_id
_entity_poly.type
_entity_poly.pdbx_seq_one_letter_code
_entity_poly.pdbx_strand_id
1 'polypeptide(L)'
;MCKRSTTYQQPYQAPPTQHEDPSIKEMLSQLLKKSDRYEQEVASLKQSQLVLEKSQSKFEVQLGHIATTLNRLEREQGQFPSQIEANPRNHEQVQAITTLRSGKVIDNKIGNSEIDDKAEDEGMIETGNNFTRNLGAL
;
A
#
# COMPACT_ATOMS: atom_id res chain seq x y z
N MET A 1 12.41 -80.57 81.35
CA MET A 1 11.59 -80.31 80.15
C MET A 1 11.48 -78.79 79.97
N CYS A 2 11.96 -78.24 78.87
CA CYS A 2 11.79 -76.81 78.53
C CYS A 2 11.26 -76.76 77.09
N LYS A 3 10.04 -76.26 76.89
CA LYS A 3 9.41 -76.15 75.56
C LYS A 3 9.84 -74.84 74.92
N ARG A 4 10.52 -74.94 73.78
CA ARG A 4 10.96 -73.81 72.95
C ARG A 4 9.74 -73.24 72.22
N SER A 5 9.48 -71.95 72.38
CA SER A 5 8.41 -71.22 71.68
C SER A 5 8.79 -71.04 70.21
N THR A 6 7.98 -71.61 69.32
CA THR A 6 8.07 -71.40 67.87
C THR A 6 7.53 -70.01 67.54
N THR A 7 8.39 -69.10 67.11
CA THR A 7 7.97 -67.81 66.54
C THR A 7 7.52 -68.05 65.10
N TYR A 8 6.25 -67.76 64.81
CA TYR A 8 5.70 -67.81 63.46
C TYR A 8 6.28 -66.66 62.63
N GLN A 9 7.10 -66.98 61.63
CA GLN A 9 7.40 -66.11 60.51
C GLN A 9 6.24 -66.24 59.51
N GLN A 10 5.45 -65.17 59.38
CA GLN A 10 4.50 -65.02 58.27
C GLN A 10 5.29 -64.81 56.98
N PRO A 11 5.10 -65.62 55.92
CA PRO A 11 5.70 -65.34 54.63
C PRO A 11 5.08 -64.06 54.06
N TYR A 12 5.94 -63.09 53.73
CA TYR A 12 5.53 -61.90 52.98
C TYR A 12 4.90 -62.34 51.66
N GLN A 13 3.60 -62.07 51.46
CA GLN A 13 3.00 -62.09 50.13
C GLN A 13 3.28 -60.74 49.47
N ALA A 14 3.93 -60.78 48.30
CA ALA A 14 4.10 -59.59 47.47
C ALA A 14 2.71 -59.03 47.13
N PRO A 15 2.52 -57.68 47.13
CA PRO A 15 1.26 -57.07 46.72
C PRO A 15 0.88 -57.56 45.32
N PRO A 16 -0.41 -57.79 45.03
CA PRO A 16 -0.82 -58.22 43.71
C PRO A 16 -0.30 -57.22 42.69
N THR A 17 0.46 -57.73 41.71
CA THR A 17 0.89 -56.96 40.55
C THR A 17 -0.34 -56.32 39.92
N GLN A 18 -0.42 -54.99 39.99
CA GLN A 18 -1.44 -54.26 39.24
C GLN A 18 -1.21 -54.58 37.77
N HIS A 19 -2.14 -55.34 37.20
CA HIS A 19 -2.23 -55.50 35.76
C HIS A 19 -2.57 -54.12 35.22
N GLU A 20 -1.58 -53.36 34.73
CA GLU A 20 -1.88 -52.20 33.90
C GLU A 20 -2.67 -52.71 32.71
N ASP A 21 -3.95 -52.38 32.63
CA ASP A 21 -4.78 -52.80 31.51
C ASP A 21 -4.15 -52.22 30.22
N PRO A 22 -3.66 -53.08 29.31
CA PRO A 22 -2.95 -52.62 28.10
C PRO A 22 -3.83 -51.69 27.24
N SER A 23 -5.15 -51.78 27.41
CA SER A 23 -6.15 -50.94 26.76
C SER A 23 -6.03 -49.44 27.09
N ILE A 24 -5.76 -49.06 28.35
CA ILE A 24 -5.69 -47.64 28.73
C ILE A 24 -4.43 -46.99 28.18
N LYS A 25 -3.30 -47.71 28.28
CA LYS A 25 -2.02 -47.25 27.72
C LYS A 25 -2.08 -47.09 26.20
N GLU A 26 -2.76 -48.01 25.52
CA GLU A 26 -3.01 -47.93 24.07
C GLU A 26 -3.85 -46.69 23.73
N MET A 27 -4.93 -46.42 24.47
CA MET A 27 -5.76 -45.22 24.27
C MET A 27 -4.98 -43.93 24.50
N LEU A 28 -4.16 -43.85 25.54
CA LEU A 28 -3.30 -42.69 25.82
C LEU A 28 -2.25 -42.48 24.73
N SER A 29 -1.60 -43.55 24.28
CA SER A 29 -0.65 -43.52 23.16
C SER A 29 -1.32 -43.02 21.88
N GLN A 30 -2.53 -43.52 21.61
CA GLN A 30 -3.30 -43.12 20.44
C GLN A 30 -3.76 -41.67 20.52
N LEU A 31 -4.12 -41.19 21.72
CA LEU A 31 -4.45 -39.78 21.96
C LEU A 31 -3.25 -38.87 21.74
N LEU A 32 -2.07 -39.23 22.29
CA LEU A 32 -0.82 -38.49 22.09
C LEU A 32 -0.49 -38.38 20.60
N LYS A 33 -0.51 -39.52 19.90
CA LYS A 33 -0.22 -39.58 18.46
C LYS A 33 -1.21 -38.76 17.62
N LYS A 34 -2.47 -38.70 18.02
CA LYS A 34 -3.47 -37.82 17.37
C LYS A 34 -3.17 -36.35 17.67
N SER A 35 -2.80 -36.00 18.90
CA SER A 35 -2.40 -34.65 19.29
C SER A 35 -1.22 -34.15 18.45
N ASP A 36 -0.16 -34.94 18.33
CA ASP A 36 1.02 -34.60 17.53
C ASP A 36 0.67 -34.39 16.05
N ARG A 37 -0.21 -35.25 15.51
CA ARG A 37 -0.71 -35.10 14.13
C ARG A 37 -1.50 -33.81 13.95
N TYR A 38 -2.38 -33.47 14.89
CA TYR A 38 -3.14 -32.23 14.84
C TYR A 38 -2.22 -31.01 14.88
N GLU A 39 -1.20 -31.01 15.75
CA GLU A 39 -0.23 -29.91 15.80
C GLU A 39 0.54 -29.76 14.49
N GLN A 40 0.99 -30.87 13.89
CA GLN A 40 1.66 -30.85 12.58
C GLN A 40 0.76 -30.32 11.47
N GLU A 41 -0.50 -30.74 11.45
CA GLU A 41 -1.47 -30.31 10.44
C GLU A 41 -1.79 -28.81 10.58
N VAL A 42 -1.95 -28.32 11.82
CA VAL A 42 -2.13 -26.89 12.11
C VAL A 42 -0.91 -26.09 11.69
N ALA A 43 0.30 -26.58 11.96
CA ALA A 43 1.54 -25.91 11.55
C ALA A 43 1.66 -25.83 10.02
N SER A 44 1.35 -26.93 9.32
CA SER A 44 1.32 -26.98 7.86
C SER A 44 0.28 -26.03 7.26
N LEU A 45 -0.92 -25.98 7.84
CA LEU A 45 -1.98 -25.08 7.40
C LEU A 45 -1.57 -23.61 7.55
N LYS A 46 -0.97 -23.24 8.69
CA LYS A 46 -0.45 -21.89 8.92
C LYS A 46 0.63 -21.52 7.91
N GLN A 47 1.55 -22.45 7.62
CA GLN A 47 2.58 -22.22 6.60
C GLN A 47 1.97 -22.01 5.21
N SER A 48 0.97 -22.82 4.84
CA SER A 48 0.26 -22.68 3.56
C SER A 48 -0.43 -21.33 3.44
N GLN A 49 -1.10 -20.86 4.51
CA GLN A 49 -1.71 -19.52 4.54
C GLN A 49 -0.68 -18.41 4.32
N LEU A 50 0.49 -18.47 4.99
CA LEU A 50 1.56 -17.48 4.78
C LEU A 50 2.09 -17.46 3.34
N VAL A 51 2.15 -18.63 2.69
CA VAL A 51 2.57 -18.71 1.27
C VAL A 51 1.51 -18.08 0.36
N LEU A 52 0.23 -18.35 0.63
CA LEU A 52 -0.89 -17.77 -0.11
C LEU A 52 -0.94 -16.25 0.02
N GLU A 53 -0.82 -15.72 1.24
CA GLU A 53 -0.78 -14.27 1.50
C GLU A 53 0.35 -13.59 0.73
N LYS A 54 1.55 -14.18 0.72
CA LYS A 54 2.69 -13.67 -0.05
C LYS A 54 2.42 -13.68 -1.55
N SER A 55 1.83 -14.77 -2.05
CA SER A 55 1.47 -14.90 -3.46
C SER A 55 0.43 -13.86 -3.86
N GLN A 56 -0.59 -13.65 -3.01
CA GLN A 56 -1.64 -12.66 -3.22
C GLN A 56 -1.07 -11.24 -3.24
N SER A 57 -0.24 -10.87 -2.26
CA SER A 57 0.40 -9.55 -2.23
C SER A 57 1.25 -9.29 -3.48
N LYS A 58 2.00 -10.29 -3.94
CA LYS A 58 2.77 -10.19 -5.19
C LYS A 58 1.86 -9.97 -6.40
N PHE A 59 0.73 -10.68 -6.44
CA PHE A 59 -0.26 -10.55 -7.51
C PHE A 59 -0.90 -9.16 -7.52
N GLU A 60 -1.28 -8.63 -6.36
CA GLU A 60 -1.82 -7.28 -6.20
C GLU A 60 -0.84 -6.22 -6.73
N VAL A 61 0.45 -6.33 -6.39
CA VAL A 61 1.49 -5.43 -6.91
C VAL A 61 1.62 -5.53 -8.43
N GLN A 62 1.66 -6.75 -8.97
CA GLN A 62 1.76 -6.96 -10.42
C GLN A 62 0.55 -6.39 -11.16
N LEU A 63 -0.66 -6.57 -10.63
CA LEU A 63 -1.88 -5.96 -11.17
C LEU A 63 -1.82 -4.43 -11.12
N GLY A 64 -1.32 -3.85 -10.03
CA GLY A 64 -1.12 -2.40 -9.92
C GLY A 64 -0.16 -1.86 -10.98
N HIS A 65 0.93 -2.57 -11.26
CA HIS A 65 1.85 -2.21 -12.35
C HIS A 65 1.21 -2.31 -13.73
N ILE A 66 0.43 -3.36 -14.00
CA ILE A 66 -0.31 -3.51 -15.27
C ILE A 66 -1.31 -2.37 -15.42
N ALA A 67 -2.13 -2.10 -14.41
CA ALA A 67 -3.10 -1.01 -14.44
C ALA A 67 -2.42 0.35 -14.68
N THR A 68 -1.28 0.60 -14.04
CA THR A 68 -0.47 1.81 -14.27
C THR A 68 0.07 1.88 -15.69
N THR A 69 0.56 0.75 -16.21
CA THR A 69 1.12 0.66 -17.56
C THR A 69 0.03 0.87 -18.62
N LEU A 70 -1.14 0.26 -18.45
CA LEU A 70 -2.29 0.47 -19.33
C LEU A 70 -2.75 1.93 -19.34
N ASN A 71 -2.88 2.56 -18.16
CA ASN A 71 -3.21 3.99 -18.07
C ASN A 71 -2.19 4.87 -18.79
N ARG A 72 -0.92 4.46 -18.84
CA ARG A 72 0.15 5.17 -19.57
C ARG A 72 0.16 4.88 -21.07
N LEU A 73 -0.31 3.71 -21.53
CA LEU A 73 -0.41 3.40 -22.96
C LEU A 73 -1.62 4.09 -23.60
N GLU A 74 -2.73 4.20 -22.87
CA GLU A 74 -3.95 4.84 -23.37
C GLU A 74 -3.87 6.38 -23.39
N ARG A 75 -2.83 6.99 -22.81
CA ARG A 75 -2.69 8.45 -22.68
C ARG A 75 -1.32 8.92 -23.14
N GLU A 76 -1.27 10.04 -23.85
CA GLU A 76 0.00 10.70 -24.14
C GLU A 76 0.63 11.26 -22.86
N GLN A 77 1.96 11.15 -22.74
CA GLN A 77 2.70 11.64 -21.57
C GLN A 77 2.45 13.15 -21.38
N GLY A 78 1.92 13.55 -20.23
CA GLY A 78 1.65 14.95 -19.89
C GLY A 78 0.17 15.33 -19.81
N GLN A 79 -0.75 14.40 -20.13
CA GLN A 79 -2.18 14.63 -20.00
C GLN A 79 -2.71 14.35 -18.59
N PHE A 80 -3.02 15.42 -17.85
CA PHE A 80 -3.80 15.32 -16.62
C PHE A 80 -5.23 14.82 -16.92
N PRO A 81 -5.88 14.09 -16.00
CA PRO A 81 -7.28 13.67 -16.16
C PRO A 81 -8.27 14.82 -16.43
N SER A 82 -7.90 16.03 -16.03
CA SER A 82 -8.66 17.26 -16.19
C SER A 82 -8.18 18.15 -17.34
N GLN A 83 -7.39 17.63 -18.29
CA GLN A 83 -6.84 18.49 -19.33
C GLN A 83 -7.94 18.87 -20.34
N ILE A 84 -7.98 20.17 -20.64
CA ILE A 84 -8.95 20.79 -21.53
C ILE A 84 -8.55 20.42 -22.96
N GLU A 85 -9.39 19.65 -23.67
CA GLU A 85 -9.16 19.36 -25.08
C GLU A 85 -9.35 20.65 -25.89
N ALA A 86 -8.38 20.97 -26.75
CA ALA A 86 -8.49 22.14 -27.63
C ALA A 86 -9.73 21.99 -28.52
N ASN A 87 -10.58 23.02 -28.58
CA ASN A 87 -11.75 22.99 -29.45
C ASN A 87 -11.27 22.76 -30.89
N PRO A 88 -11.74 21.71 -31.60
CA PRO A 88 -11.27 21.36 -32.96
C PRO A 88 -11.50 22.45 -34.00
N ARG A 89 -12.20 23.53 -33.64
CA ARG A 89 -12.34 24.75 -34.43
C ARG A 89 -11.20 25.77 -34.20
N ASN A 90 -10.14 25.42 -33.44
CA ASN A 90 -9.00 26.27 -33.05
C ASN A 90 -9.38 27.64 -32.45
N HIS A 91 -10.57 27.76 -31.87
CA HIS A 91 -10.98 28.98 -31.16
C HIS A 91 -10.59 28.86 -29.68
N GLU A 92 -9.29 28.91 -29.39
CA GLU A 92 -8.80 29.08 -28.00
C GLU A 92 -9.29 30.41 -27.41
N GLN A 93 -9.49 31.40 -28.28
CA GLN A 93 -10.13 32.67 -27.98
C GLN A 93 -11.41 32.78 -28.82
N VAL A 94 -12.57 32.67 -28.16
CA VAL A 94 -13.85 32.94 -28.81
C VAL A 94 -13.87 34.43 -29.18
N GLN A 95 -13.98 34.74 -30.47
CA GLN A 95 -14.15 36.11 -30.92
C GLN A 95 -15.48 36.63 -30.36
N ALA A 96 -15.41 37.53 -29.38
CA ALA A 96 -16.59 38.19 -28.86
C ALA A 96 -17.23 39.02 -29.97
N ILE A 97 -18.56 38.99 -30.07
CA ILE A 97 -19.28 39.81 -31.04
C ILE A 97 -19.09 41.28 -30.66
N THR A 98 -18.28 42.00 -31.43
CA THR A 98 -18.00 43.42 -31.22
C THR A 98 -19.03 44.34 -31.86
N THR A 99 -19.93 43.82 -32.70
CA THR A 99 -20.90 44.64 -33.43
C THR A 99 -22.30 44.03 -33.37
N LEU A 100 -23.26 44.80 -32.87
CA LEU A 100 -24.68 44.41 -32.84
C LEU A 100 -25.27 44.43 -34.25
N ARG A 101 -26.40 43.73 -34.47
CA ARG A 101 -27.13 43.75 -35.75
C ARG A 101 -27.58 45.15 -36.19
N SER A 102 -27.68 46.08 -35.25
CA SER A 102 -27.96 47.50 -35.51
C SER A 102 -26.75 48.28 -36.04
N GLY A 103 -25.58 47.65 -36.17
CA GLY A 103 -24.32 48.27 -36.56
C GLY A 103 -23.58 48.96 -35.39
N LYS A 104 -24.14 48.96 -34.17
CA LYS A 104 -23.47 49.54 -33.01
C LYS A 104 -22.28 48.68 -32.59
N VAL A 105 -21.09 49.28 -32.58
CA VAL A 105 -19.86 48.66 -32.08
C VAL A 105 -19.82 48.76 -30.55
N ILE A 106 -19.51 47.66 -29.89
CA ILE A 106 -19.30 47.54 -28.44
C ILE A 106 -17.84 47.11 -28.23
N ASP A 107 -17.06 47.97 -27.57
CA ASP A 107 -15.72 47.62 -27.09
C ASP A 107 -15.85 46.80 -25.80
N ASN A 108 -15.68 45.48 -25.92
CA ASN A 108 -15.71 44.58 -24.76
C ASN A 108 -14.36 44.48 -24.04
N LYS A 109 -13.32 45.22 -24.45
CA LYS A 109 -11.96 45.18 -23.84
C LYS A 109 -11.41 43.76 -23.65
N ILE A 110 -11.72 42.84 -24.57
CA ILE A 110 -11.14 41.50 -24.59
C ILE A 110 -10.10 41.53 -25.71
N GLY A 111 -8.88 41.93 -25.34
CA GLY A 111 -7.72 42.04 -26.22
C GLY A 111 -6.53 41.30 -25.62
N ASN A 112 -5.83 40.56 -26.47
CA ASN A 112 -4.79 39.62 -26.16
C ASN A 112 -3.61 40.27 -25.41
N SER A 113 -3.28 39.79 -24.21
CA SER A 113 -1.93 39.94 -23.67
C SER A 113 -1.01 39.02 -24.46
N GLU A 114 -0.48 39.51 -25.57
CA GLU A 114 0.73 38.95 -26.16
C GLU A 114 1.87 39.18 -25.16
N ILE A 115 2.32 38.09 -24.56
CA ILE A 115 3.56 38.01 -23.80
C ILE A 115 4.65 37.92 -24.87
N ASP A 116 5.27 39.04 -25.24
CA ASP A 116 6.40 39.06 -26.17
C ASP A 116 7.70 39.03 -25.36
N ASP A 117 8.21 37.83 -25.13
CA ASP A 117 9.57 37.61 -24.63
C ASP A 117 10.57 37.87 -25.76
N LYS A 118 10.96 39.13 -25.94
CA LYS A 118 12.13 39.48 -26.75
C LYS A 118 13.18 40.21 -25.92
N ALA A 119 14.29 39.50 -25.76
CA ALA A 119 15.53 39.99 -25.18
C ALA A 119 16.01 41.26 -25.87
N GLU A 120 16.34 42.29 -25.08
CA GLU A 120 17.10 43.45 -25.53
C GLU A 120 18.47 43.44 -24.85
N ASP A 121 19.47 43.19 -25.68
CA ASP A 121 20.90 43.47 -25.51
C ASP A 121 21.15 44.99 -25.58
N GLU A 122 22.31 45.39 -25.06
CA GLU A 122 22.75 46.69 -24.56
C GLU A 122 22.46 47.98 -25.38
N GLY A 123 22.26 49.09 -24.65
CA GLY A 123 22.33 50.45 -25.20
C GLY A 123 22.12 51.57 -24.17
N MET A 124 23.22 52.10 -23.64
CA MET A 124 23.28 53.29 -22.76
C MET A 124 22.61 54.54 -23.35
N ILE A 125 21.75 55.21 -22.56
CA ILE A 125 21.64 56.67 -22.56
C ILE A 125 21.42 57.17 -21.12
N GLU A 126 22.46 57.82 -20.59
CA GLU A 126 22.39 58.65 -19.40
C GLU A 126 21.42 59.82 -19.63
N THR A 127 20.52 60.07 -18.69
CA THR A 127 20.13 61.44 -18.32
C THR A 127 19.43 61.48 -16.96
N GLY A 128 20.11 62.10 -15.99
CA GLY A 128 19.47 63.11 -15.15
C GLY A 128 18.73 62.67 -13.90
N ASN A 129 19.48 62.67 -12.79
CA ASN A 129 19.10 63.26 -11.48
C ASN A 129 18.05 62.59 -10.58
N ASN A 130 18.60 61.85 -9.60
CA ASN A 130 18.54 62.12 -8.17
C ASN A 130 17.18 62.41 -7.50
N PHE A 131 16.63 61.45 -6.73
CA PHE A 131 16.19 61.74 -5.36
C PHE A 131 16.07 60.48 -4.48
N THR A 132 16.90 60.44 -3.42
CA THR A 132 16.79 59.69 -2.14
C THR A 132 16.84 58.16 -2.16
N ARG A 133 18.01 57.55 -1.91
CA ARG A 133 18.65 57.17 -0.62
C ARG A 133 18.07 55.93 0.06
N ASN A 134 18.82 54.86 -0.14
CA ASN A 134 18.98 53.66 0.66
C ASN A 134 19.19 53.95 2.17
N LEU A 135 18.60 53.13 3.03
CA LEU A 135 19.09 52.64 4.34
C LEU A 135 18.16 51.45 4.67
N GLY A 136 18.58 50.20 4.82
CA GLY A 136 19.82 49.71 5.39
C GLY A 136 19.60 49.38 6.87
N ALA A 137 19.61 48.08 7.19
CA ALA A 137 19.84 47.45 8.50
C ALA A 137 18.75 47.55 9.58
N LEU A 138 18.06 46.44 9.86
CA LEU A 138 18.31 45.49 10.97
C LEU A 138 17.22 44.43 11.04
#